data_AF-A0A7U4QKY9-F1
#
_entry.id   AF-A0A7U4QKY9-F1
#
_cell.length_a   1.000
_cell.length_b   1.000
_cell.length_c   1.000
_cell.angle_alpha   90.00
_cell.angle_beta   90.00
_cell.angle_gamma   90.00
#
_symmetry.space_group_name_H-M   'P 1'
#
loop_
_entity.id
_entity.type
_entity.pdbx_description
1 polymer ?
#
loop_
_entity_poly.entity_id
_entity_poly.type
_entity_poly.pdbx_seq_one_letter_code
_entity_poly.pdbx_strand_id
1 'polypeptide(L)'
;MKKIAKMLVFLWLFIFLGFFTQVSAQTSPNIGILVIAHGSPNKDWNRYVEWAVEDMETPFPVEIGFLEFTHPNISEAVSSLEEQNIEKIIAMPLFISSQSGHIEEIKYILGLRPDNPSEEPLEPVSTVLPIELTRAIDDHPFAVKVLADRVWALEEFLQRGDLSISDTNLVLIGHGDEEFIDAWQSMFTSLSQKVGDYLLTKYNLPFKSLSYEFLDSLKEIKNYCIENYCENNETFVGIPFFLAPGFLTNQLVPGYADEIKEHIHGIKIFYIEDPLLPSKYVSKIIETRIAETITPDIVIYENGQLKEINTIENSIEDNEKICLCALFAYKAFQLALNQAGDYIPNKEDLEVFTEQTTHGTREAFEKLAATVSQGSQDPRYLNADNYYYKIKDYHLRKKITLWVKPQIFPQGFFDLRTKVKTGEATSEEIKQFQQLRSSLQYQLLWAWDLESLFNFEISDI
;
A
#
# COMPACT_ATOMS: atom_id res chain seq x y z
N MET A 1 85.81 7.69 -24.17
CA MET A 1 84.56 7.31 -23.49
C MET A 1 83.38 7.55 -24.42
N LYS A 2 82.54 6.52 -24.63
CA LYS A 2 81.14 6.48 -25.16
C LYS A 2 80.82 7.27 -26.46
N LYS A 3 80.57 6.65 -27.63
CA LYS A 3 79.44 5.82 -28.15
C LYS A 3 78.07 6.55 -28.31
N ILE A 4 77.65 6.66 -29.59
CA ILE A 4 76.35 6.28 -30.19
C ILE A 4 75.12 7.23 -30.09
N ALA A 5 74.83 7.88 -31.22
CA ALA A 5 73.63 7.83 -32.09
C ALA A 5 72.16 7.93 -31.59
N LYS A 6 71.38 8.60 -32.46
CA LYS A 6 69.93 8.48 -32.82
C LYS A 6 68.87 9.35 -32.09
N MET A 7 68.29 10.27 -32.88
CA MET A 7 66.86 10.35 -33.28
C MET A 7 65.77 10.21 -32.21
N LEU A 8 64.97 11.27 -32.00
CA LEU A 8 63.61 11.27 -31.42
C LEU A 8 62.92 12.57 -31.90
N VAL A 9 62.02 12.55 -32.89
CA VAL A 9 60.58 12.17 -32.85
C VAL A 9 59.77 13.13 -31.96
N PHE A 10 58.95 13.93 -32.65
CA PHE A 10 57.83 14.73 -32.12
C PHE A 10 56.92 13.86 -31.25
N LEU A 11 56.63 14.31 -30.02
CA LEU A 11 55.46 13.85 -29.28
C LEU A 11 54.76 15.07 -28.67
N TRP A 12 53.73 15.56 -29.36
CA TRP A 12 52.72 16.43 -28.78
C TRP A 12 51.92 15.60 -27.76
N LEU A 13 52.10 15.88 -26.47
CA LEU A 13 51.20 15.39 -25.43
C LEU A 13 50.00 16.35 -25.35
N PHE A 14 48.92 15.97 -26.03
CA PHE A 14 47.58 16.45 -25.69
C PHE A 14 47.24 15.93 -24.29
N ILE A 15 47.24 16.81 -23.29
CA ILE A 15 46.63 16.53 -21.99
C ILE A 15 45.12 16.61 -22.22
N PHE A 16 44.51 15.46 -22.51
CA PHE A 16 43.06 15.30 -22.46
C PHE A 16 42.68 15.26 -20.97
N LEU A 17 42.38 16.43 -20.40
CA LEU A 17 41.76 16.53 -19.09
C LEU A 17 40.31 16.02 -19.27
N GLY A 18 40.13 14.70 -19.14
CA GLY A 18 38.80 14.12 -19.05
C GLY A 18 38.13 14.69 -17.81
N PHE A 19 37.21 15.64 -18.00
CA PHE A 19 36.16 15.91 -17.04
C PHE A 19 35.32 14.63 -16.94
N PHE A 20 35.72 13.72 -16.05
CA PHE A 20 34.78 12.78 -15.48
C PHE A 20 33.82 13.63 -14.66
N THR A 21 32.68 14.00 -15.24
CA THR A 21 31.50 14.29 -14.44
C THR A 21 31.22 13.00 -13.69
N GLN A 22 31.61 12.94 -12.41
CA GLN A 22 31.01 12.00 -11.50
C GLN A 22 29.53 12.33 -11.52
N VAL A 23 28.75 11.52 -12.24
CA VAL A 23 27.32 11.40 -11.99
C VAL A 23 27.26 10.97 -10.54
N SER A 24 26.88 11.90 -9.67
CA SER A 24 26.59 11.59 -8.28
C SER A 24 25.53 10.51 -8.33
N ALA A 25 25.86 9.29 -7.92
CA ALA A 25 24.83 8.33 -7.53
C ALA A 25 23.98 9.07 -6.50
N GLN A 26 22.71 9.31 -6.82
CA GLN A 26 21.80 10.00 -5.93
C GLN A 26 21.59 9.08 -4.73
N THR A 27 22.27 9.37 -3.61
CA THR A 27 22.07 8.63 -2.37
C THR A 27 20.62 8.81 -1.97
N SER A 28 19.94 7.72 -1.61
CA SER A 28 18.57 7.78 -1.09
C SER A 28 18.52 8.77 0.08
N PRO A 29 17.56 9.73 0.09
CA PRO A 29 17.46 10.69 1.18
C PRO A 29 17.29 9.94 2.50
N ASN A 30 17.93 10.43 3.56
CA ASN A 30 17.73 9.85 4.89
C ASN A 30 16.34 10.26 5.40
N ILE A 31 15.36 9.37 5.37
CA ILE A 31 13.98 9.72 5.73
C ILE A 31 13.64 9.31 7.16
N GLY A 32 12.75 10.06 7.80
CA GLY A 32 12.04 9.65 9.00
C GLY A 32 10.56 9.44 8.73
N ILE A 33 9.97 8.46 9.41
CA ILE A 33 8.55 8.14 9.32
C ILE A 33 7.84 8.70 10.55
N LEU A 34 6.82 9.50 10.33
CA LEU A 34 5.91 9.98 11.36
C LEU A 34 4.55 9.30 11.20
N VAL A 35 4.21 8.36 12.08
CA VAL A 35 2.87 7.76 12.10
C VAL A 35 1.97 8.61 12.99
N ILE A 36 0.91 9.18 12.41
CA ILE A 36 0.01 10.09 13.14
C ILE A 36 -1.28 9.36 13.48
N ALA A 37 -1.62 9.28 14.76
CA ALA A 37 -2.88 8.68 15.21
C ALA A 37 -3.69 9.70 16.01
N HIS A 38 -5.00 9.47 16.14
CA HIS A 38 -5.87 10.35 16.91
C HIS A 38 -5.41 10.48 18.37
N GLY A 39 -5.13 9.34 19.01
CA GLY A 39 -4.87 9.29 20.45
C GLY A 39 -6.17 9.19 21.24
N SER A 40 -6.08 8.61 22.44
CA SER A 40 -7.24 8.36 23.30
C SER A 40 -6.86 8.49 24.78
N PRO A 41 -7.79 8.92 25.66
CA PRO A 41 -7.65 8.74 27.09
C PRO A 41 -7.57 7.26 27.50
N ASN A 42 -8.07 6.35 26.64
CA ASN A 42 -7.95 4.91 26.85
C ASN A 42 -6.55 4.43 26.43
N LYS A 43 -5.75 4.00 27.41
CA LYS A 43 -4.39 3.50 27.19
C LYS A 43 -4.34 2.23 26.33
N ASP A 44 -5.35 1.37 26.41
CA ASP A 44 -5.39 0.16 25.60
C ASP A 44 -5.58 0.48 24.12
N TRP A 45 -6.34 1.53 23.80
CA TRP A 45 -6.49 2.02 22.43
C TRP A 45 -5.14 2.51 21.87
N ASN A 46 -4.40 3.32 22.65
CA ASN A 46 -3.08 3.80 22.24
C ASN A 46 -2.09 2.64 22.08
N ARG A 47 -2.17 1.62 22.95
CA ARG A 47 -1.33 0.42 22.90
C ARG A 47 -1.53 -0.38 21.61
N TYR A 48 -2.76 -0.48 21.09
CA TYR A 48 -2.99 -1.11 19.79
C TYR A 48 -2.27 -0.39 18.65
N VAL A 49 -2.25 0.95 18.68
CA VAL A 49 -1.52 1.77 17.70
C VAL A 49 -0.02 1.55 17.84
N GLU A 50 0.51 1.61 19.07
CA GLU A 50 1.92 1.35 19.37
C GLU A 50 2.37 -0.01 18.82
N TRP A 51 1.62 -1.08 19.07
CA TRP A 51 1.94 -2.41 18.55
C TRP A 51 1.99 -2.49 17.04
N ALA A 52 1.06 -1.83 16.34
CA ALA A 52 1.07 -1.83 14.88
C ALA A 52 2.30 -1.13 14.29
N VAL A 53 2.79 -0.10 14.98
CA VAL A 53 4.00 0.63 14.56
C VAL A 53 5.26 -0.15 14.95
N GLU A 54 5.29 -0.79 16.12
CA GLU A 54 6.37 -1.69 16.56
C GLU A 54 6.56 -2.88 15.61
N ASP A 55 5.47 -3.37 15.01
CA ASP A 55 5.46 -4.51 14.07
C ASP A 55 5.85 -4.15 12.62
N MET A 56 6.22 -2.89 12.34
CA MET A 56 6.64 -2.46 11.01
C MET A 56 8.05 -2.95 10.64
N GLU A 57 8.23 -3.31 9.37
CA GLU A 57 9.53 -3.66 8.77
C GLU A 57 10.03 -2.54 7.85
N THR A 58 10.85 -1.62 8.39
CA THR A 58 11.37 -0.46 7.66
C THR A 58 12.85 -0.17 7.99
N PRO A 59 13.65 0.35 7.03
CA PRO A 59 15.03 0.79 7.28
C PRO A 59 15.11 2.15 7.97
N PHE A 60 13.98 2.84 8.14
CA PHE A 60 13.92 4.23 8.55
C PHE A 60 13.50 4.37 10.02
N PRO A 61 13.98 5.40 10.73
CA PRO A 61 13.46 5.71 12.05
C PRO A 61 11.98 6.04 12.00
N VAL A 62 11.23 5.57 12.99
CA VAL A 62 9.77 5.74 13.09
C VAL A 62 9.43 6.35 14.44
N GLU A 63 8.60 7.39 14.41
CA GLU A 63 8.00 7.98 15.60
C GLU A 63 6.48 8.01 15.46
N ILE A 64 5.79 7.87 16.59
CA ILE A 64 4.34 8.05 16.66
C ILE A 64 4.06 9.46 17.14
N GLY A 65 3.15 10.18 16.48
CA GLY A 65 2.64 11.46 16.95
C GLY A 65 1.13 11.38 17.16
N PHE A 66 0.65 11.72 18.34
CA PHE A 66 -0.79 11.77 18.62
C PHE A 66 -1.35 13.17 18.39
N LEU A 67 -2.53 13.23 17.76
CA LEU A 67 -3.26 14.48 17.53
C LEU A 67 -3.82 15.02 18.85
N GLU A 68 -4.40 14.15 19.68
CA GLU A 68 -5.07 14.52 20.93
C GLU A 68 -4.77 13.54 22.09
N PHE A 69 -5.13 13.98 23.30
CA PHE A 69 -5.28 13.20 24.54
C PHE A 69 -4.04 12.53 25.14
N THR A 70 -2.97 12.31 24.37
CA THR A 70 -1.79 11.57 24.83
C THR A 70 -0.51 12.10 24.20
N HIS A 71 0.61 11.70 24.79
CA HIS A 71 1.95 11.97 24.31
C HIS A 71 2.61 10.69 23.77
N PRO A 72 3.64 10.79 22.91
CA PRO A 72 4.14 12.02 22.29
C PRO A 72 3.14 12.66 21.32
N ASN A 73 2.99 13.98 21.36
CA ASN A 73 2.18 14.70 20.37
C ASN A 73 2.95 14.83 19.04
N ILE A 74 2.27 15.31 17.98
CA ILE A 74 2.88 15.46 16.64
C ILE A 74 4.18 16.30 16.68
N SER A 75 4.22 17.39 17.45
CA SER A 75 5.42 18.24 17.54
C SER A 75 6.58 17.53 18.23
N GLU A 76 6.33 16.80 19.32
CA GLU A 76 7.34 16.05 20.06
C GLU A 76 7.93 14.93 19.19
N ALA A 77 7.08 14.25 18.42
CA ALA A 77 7.50 13.21 17.48
C ALA A 77 8.38 13.77 16.35
N VAL A 78 8.01 14.93 15.78
CA VAL A 78 8.83 15.64 14.78
C VAL A 78 10.21 16.00 15.36
N SER A 79 10.26 16.55 16.57
CA SER A 79 11.55 16.86 17.22
C SER A 79 12.40 15.61 17.47
N SER A 80 11.80 14.49 17.88
CA SER A 80 12.53 13.21 18.04
C SER A 80 13.11 12.70 16.72
N LEU A 81 12.37 12.85 15.61
CA LEU A 81 12.88 12.50 14.29
C LEU A 81 14.04 13.41 13.85
N GLU A 82 13.97 14.72 14.12
CA GLU A 82 15.05 15.67 13.79
C GLU A 82 16.38 15.33 14.48
N GLU A 83 16.33 14.82 15.71
CA GLU A 83 17.52 14.38 16.46
C GLU A 83 18.23 13.18 15.80
N GLN A 84 17.59 12.51 14.83
CA GLN A 84 18.09 11.31 14.16
C GLN A 84 18.78 11.60 12.81
N ASN A 85 19.12 12.87 12.53
CA ASN A 85 19.84 13.31 11.32
C ASN A 85 19.15 12.96 9.99
N ILE A 86 17.82 12.97 9.98
CA ILE A 86 17.03 12.79 8.75
C ILE A 86 17.02 14.08 7.90
N GLU A 87 16.68 13.94 6.63
CA GLU A 87 16.61 15.00 5.62
C GLU A 87 15.16 15.30 5.19
N LYS A 88 14.22 14.38 5.44
CA LYS A 88 12.81 14.49 5.06
C LYS A 88 11.94 13.65 6.00
N ILE A 89 10.72 14.13 6.28
CA ILE A 89 9.69 13.38 7.00
C ILE A 89 8.63 12.89 6.02
N ILE A 90 8.28 11.61 6.10
CA ILE A 90 7.05 11.07 5.51
C ILE A 90 6.06 10.84 6.64
N ALA A 91 4.98 11.62 6.65
CA ALA A 91 3.92 11.53 7.63
C ALA A 91 2.80 10.62 7.09
N MET A 92 2.46 9.56 7.82
CA MET A 92 1.34 8.67 7.49
C MET A 92 0.24 8.83 8.53
N PRO A 93 -0.93 9.37 8.17
CA PRO A 93 -2.06 9.43 9.07
C PRO A 93 -2.70 8.04 9.20
N LEU A 94 -2.55 7.41 10.36
CA LEU A 94 -3.22 6.17 10.71
C LEU A 94 -4.69 6.44 11.08
N PHE A 95 -5.46 6.86 10.08
CA PHE A 95 -6.87 7.22 10.16
C PHE A 95 -7.66 6.44 9.10
N ILE A 96 -8.98 6.31 9.30
CA ILE A 96 -9.85 5.56 8.39
C ILE A 96 -9.95 6.22 7.00
N SER A 97 -10.01 7.55 6.96
CA SER A 97 -10.21 8.31 5.73
C SER A 97 -9.13 9.38 5.59
N SER A 98 -8.62 9.54 4.36
CA SER A 98 -7.75 10.64 3.94
C SER A 98 -8.50 11.97 3.85
N GLN A 99 -9.83 11.97 3.97
CA GLN A 99 -10.69 13.16 3.93
C GLN A 99 -11.50 13.23 5.23
N SER A 100 -11.09 14.09 6.15
CA SER A 100 -11.83 14.40 7.38
C SER A 100 -11.33 15.70 7.98
N GLY A 101 -12.09 16.27 8.91
CA GLY A 101 -11.66 17.44 9.69
C GLY A 101 -10.28 17.24 10.35
N HIS A 102 -10.05 16.07 10.96
CA HIS A 102 -8.76 15.75 11.59
C HIS A 102 -7.60 15.69 10.60
N ILE A 103 -7.82 15.25 9.36
CA ILE A 103 -6.76 15.29 8.34
C ILE A 103 -6.41 16.74 7.99
N GLU A 104 -7.41 17.63 7.96
CA GLU A 104 -7.17 19.06 7.77
C GLU A 104 -6.39 19.68 8.95
N GLU A 105 -6.72 19.31 10.19
CA GLU A 105 -5.96 19.72 11.38
C GLU A 105 -4.51 19.23 11.30
N ILE A 106 -4.29 17.97 10.93
CA ILE A 106 -2.95 17.39 10.72
C ILE A 106 -2.18 18.16 9.65
N LYS A 107 -2.80 18.47 8.49
CA LYS A 107 -2.16 19.28 7.45
C LYS A 107 -1.73 20.64 7.99
N TYR A 108 -2.54 21.27 8.84
CA TYR A 108 -2.20 22.57 9.44
C TYR A 108 -1.05 22.44 10.43
N ILE A 109 -1.10 21.45 11.33
CA ILE A 109 -0.03 21.16 12.29
C ILE A 109 1.28 20.87 11.57
N LEU A 110 1.26 20.14 10.45
CA LEU A 110 2.46 19.84 9.64
C LEU A 110 2.91 21.01 8.75
N GLY A 111 2.23 22.15 8.76
CA GLY A 111 2.57 23.31 7.91
C GLY A 111 2.26 23.12 6.42
N LEU A 112 1.43 22.12 6.07
CA LEU A 112 1.03 21.81 4.69
C LEU A 112 -0.18 22.63 4.22
N ARG A 113 -0.77 23.42 5.10
CA ARG A 113 -1.79 24.43 4.79
C ARG A 113 -1.62 25.67 5.66
N PRO A 114 -1.97 26.87 5.16
CA PRO A 114 -1.71 28.13 5.87
C PRO A 114 -2.72 28.45 6.98
N ASP A 115 -3.98 28.03 6.83
CA ASP A 115 -5.08 28.46 7.69
C ASP A 115 -5.49 27.35 8.66
N ASN A 116 -5.66 27.68 9.95
CA ASN A 116 -6.16 26.74 10.97
C ASN A 116 -7.61 26.37 10.64
N PRO A 117 -7.94 25.08 10.38
CA PRO A 117 -9.31 24.64 10.14
C PRO A 117 -10.16 24.56 11.41
N SER A 118 -9.54 24.48 12.58
CA SER A 118 -10.24 24.27 13.85
C SER A 118 -10.58 25.61 14.52
N GLU A 119 -11.67 25.62 15.28
CA GLU A 119 -11.98 26.73 16.20
C GLU A 119 -10.96 26.77 17.37
N GLU A 120 -10.39 25.61 17.71
CA GLU A 120 -9.35 25.52 18.73
C GLU A 120 -7.99 25.97 18.18
N PRO A 121 -7.17 26.65 19.00
CA PRO A 121 -5.84 27.06 18.58
C PRO A 121 -4.93 25.82 18.42
N LEU A 122 -4.61 25.49 17.18
CA LEU A 122 -3.58 24.52 16.84
C LEU A 122 -2.24 25.23 16.61
N GLU A 123 -1.14 24.56 16.91
CA GLU A 123 0.21 25.09 16.68
C GLU A 123 0.94 24.27 15.62
N PRO A 124 1.40 24.89 14.52
CA PRO A 124 2.25 24.22 13.55
C PRO A 124 3.59 23.79 14.15
N VAL A 125 4.12 22.67 13.66
CA VAL A 125 5.45 22.17 14.05
C VAL A 125 6.54 23.15 13.61
N SER A 126 7.57 23.30 14.44
CA SER A 126 8.71 24.15 14.15
C SER A 126 9.84 23.34 13.51
N THR A 127 9.71 23.03 12.22
CA THR A 127 10.74 22.31 11.45
C THR A 127 11.03 22.98 10.11
N VAL A 128 12.26 22.79 9.61
CA VAL A 128 12.66 23.17 8.24
C VAL A 128 12.74 21.96 7.32
N LEU A 129 12.55 20.74 7.84
CA LEU A 129 12.58 19.53 7.04
C LEU A 129 11.34 19.49 6.12
N PRO A 130 11.50 19.11 4.84
CA PRO A 130 10.36 18.82 3.99
C PRO A 130 9.51 17.70 4.60
N ILE A 131 8.20 17.94 4.69
CA ILE A 131 7.22 16.94 5.12
C ILE A 131 6.35 16.57 3.91
N GLU A 132 6.19 15.28 3.68
CA GLU A 132 5.21 14.74 2.75
C GLU A 132 4.15 13.96 3.53
N LEU A 133 2.88 14.27 3.34
CA LEU A 133 1.76 13.56 3.95
C LEU A 133 1.23 12.51 2.97
N THR A 134 1.21 11.25 3.40
CA THR A 134 0.63 10.15 2.61
C THR A 134 -0.89 10.14 2.71
N ARG A 135 -1.53 9.27 1.93
CA ARG A 135 -2.90 8.84 2.19
C ARG A 135 -3.00 8.09 3.52
N ALA A 136 -4.20 8.14 4.10
CA ALA A 136 -4.60 7.35 5.26
C ALA A 136 -4.93 5.90 4.85
N ILE A 137 -5.72 5.18 5.66
CA ILE A 137 -6.09 3.79 5.37
C ILE A 137 -6.98 3.72 4.11
N ASP A 138 -8.07 4.49 4.04
CA ASP A 138 -9.05 4.45 2.95
C ASP A 138 -9.52 3.01 2.63
N ASP A 139 -9.64 2.68 1.36
CA ASP A 139 -10.01 1.37 0.82
C ASP A 139 -8.80 0.50 0.47
N HIS A 140 -7.73 0.60 1.26
CA HIS A 140 -6.46 -0.12 1.04
C HIS A 140 -6.68 -1.64 0.99
N PRO A 141 -6.02 -2.39 0.09
CA PRO A 141 -6.23 -3.84 -0.08
C PRO A 141 -6.09 -4.67 1.20
N PHE A 142 -5.15 -4.31 2.08
CA PHE A 142 -5.01 -4.96 3.38
C PHE A 142 -6.15 -4.65 4.37
N ALA A 143 -6.79 -3.48 4.29
CA ALA A 143 -7.99 -3.19 5.09
C ALA A 143 -9.18 -4.02 4.59
N VAL A 144 -9.37 -4.08 3.28
CA VAL A 144 -10.36 -4.95 2.61
C VAL A 144 -10.21 -6.40 3.09
N LYS A 145 -8.98 -6.90 3.09
CA LYS A 145 -8.66 -8.23 3.61
C LYS A 145 -9.11 -8.40 5.06
N VAL A 146 -8.70 -7.51 5.96
CA VAL A 146 -9.03 -7.63 7.39
C VAL A 146 -10.53 -7.71 7.61
N LEU A 147 -11.30 -6.90 6.89
CA LEU A 147 -12.76 -6.92 6.97
C LEU A 147 -13.34 -8.24 6.43
N ALA A 148 -12.86 -8.70 5.27
CA ALA A 148 -13.31 -9.96 4.68
C ALA A 148 -12.95 -11.18 5.55
N ASP A 149 -11.74 -11.21 6.12
CA ASP A 149 -11.28 -12.26 7.03
C ASP A 149 -12.19 -12.40 8.25
N ARG A 150 -12.69 -11.29 8.78
CA ARG A 150 -13.60 -11.33 9.93
C ARG A 150 -15.00 -11.82 9.58
N VAL A 151 -15.51 -11.44 8.41
CA VAL A 151 -16.77 -12.02 7.90
C VAL A 151 -16.61 -13.52 7.67
N TRP A 152 -15.49 -13.94 7.09
CA TRP A 152 -15.19 -15.36 6.88
C TRP A 152 -15.08 -16.12 8.21
N ALA A 153 -14.33 -15.58 9.18
CA ALA A 153 -14.20 -16.19 10.50
C ALA A 153 -15.55 -16.30 11.23
N LEU A 154 -16.44 -15.33 11.03
CA LEU A 154 -17.80 -15.37 11.55
C LEU A 154 -18.60 -16.53 10.95
N GLU A 155 -18.55 -16.74 9.63
CA GLU A 155 -19.18 -17.91 8.97
C GLU A 155 -18.62 -19.22 9.52
N GLU A 156 -17.29 -19.37 9.63
CA GLU A 156 -16.67 -20.58 10.15
C GLU A 156 -17.06 -20.86 11.61
N PHE A 157 -17.13 -19.82 12.44
CA PHE A 157 -17.51 -19.95 13.85
C PHE A 157 -19.01 -20.27 14.02
N LEU A 158 -19.87 -19.71 13.15
CA LEU A 158 -21.33 -19.79 13.25
C LEU A 158 -21.98 -20.93 12.47
N GLN A 159 -21.22 -21.92 11.97
CA GLN A 159 -21.74 -23.21 11.45
C GLN A 159 -22.57 -24.02 12.47
N ARG A 160 -23.03 -23.41 13.57
CA ARG A 160 -23.92 -23.93 14.61
C ARG A 160 -25.42 -23.65 14.38
N GLY A 161 -25.81 -23.09 13.23
CA GLY A 161 -27.20 -23.14 12.72
C GLY A 161 -28.05 -21.88 12.84
N ASP A 162 -27.52 -20.79 13.42
CA ASP A 162 -28.28 -19.54 13.63
C ASP A 162 -28.01 -18.44 12.59
N LEU A 163 -26.95 -18.57 11.79
CA LEU A 163 -26.55 -17.62 10.74
C LEU A 163 -26.05 -18.35 9.49
N SER A 164 -26.43 -17.85 8.32
CA SER A 164 -25.89 -18.22 7.01
C SER A 164 -25.49 -16.92 6.33
N ILE A 165 -24.18 -16.68 6.11
CA ILE A 165 -23.75 -15.42 5.47
C ILE A 165 -24.36 -15.28 4.06
N SER A 166 -24.62 -16.41 3.37
CA SER A 166 -25.28 -16.44 2.05
C SER A 166 -26.64 -15.74 2.02
N ASP A 167 -27.39 -15.78 3.12
CA ASP A 167 -28.72 -15.18 3.26
C ASP A 167 -28.72 -13.89 4.07
N THR A 168 -27.53 -13.33 4.36
CA THR A 168 -27.35 -12.20 5.27
C THR A 168 -26.98 -10.91 4.52
N ASN A 169 -27.53 -9.79 4.99
CA ASN A 169 -27.14 -8.45 4.54
C ASN A 169 -25.95 -7.97 5.37
N LEU A 170 -24.82 -7.74 4.73
CA LEU A 170 -23.62 -7.21 5.36
C LEU A 170 -23.66 -5.69 5.36
N VAL A 171 -23.26 -5.06 6.46
CA VAL A 171 -23.25 -3.59 6.60
C VAL A 171 -21.91 -3.15 7.15
N LEU A 172 -21.10 -2.48 6.34
CA LEU A 172 -19.89 -1.80 6.82
C LEU A 172 -20.29 -0.57 7.63
N ILE A 173 -19.78 -0.47 8.86
CA ILE A 173 -20.13 0.63 9.78
C ILE A 173 -18.92 1.55 9.91
N GLY A 174 -19.08 2.79 9.48
CA GLY A 174 -18.08 3.84 9.59
C GLY A 174 -18.45 4.92 10.58
N HIS A 175 -17.48 5.75 10.94
CA HIS A 175 -17.76 6.98 11.67
C HIS A 175 -18.64 7.93 10.83
N GLY A 176 -18.20 8.23 9.60
CA GLY A 176 -18.75 9.30 8.79
C GLY A 176 -18.11 10.64 9.14
N ASP A 177 -18.27 11.62 8.25
CA ASP A 177 -17.89 13.01 8.48
C ASP A 177 -18.87 13.87 7.68
N GLU A 178 -19.64 14.73 8.36
CA GLU A 178 -20.69 15.54 7.72
C GLU A 178 -20.12 16.54 6.70
N GLU A 179 -18.96 17.14 7.00
CA GLU A 179 -18.32 18.11 6.10
C GLU A 179 -17.72 17.41 4.87
N PHE A 180 -17.26 16.18 5.04
CA PHE A 180 -16.60 15.39 4.00
C PHE A 180 -17.45 14.22 3.48
N ILE A 181 -18.78 14.30 3.61
CA ILE A 181 -19.68 13.15 3.41
C ILE A 181 -19.57 12.52 2.02
N ASP A 182 -19.43 13.32 0.96
CA ASP A 182 -19.29 12.80 -0.42
C ASP A 182 -18.01 11.96 -0.59
N ALA A 183 -16.91 12.39 0.03
CA ALA A 183 -15.64 11.66 0.00
C ALA A 183 -15.74 10.36 0.81
N TRP A 184 -16.38 10.40 1.98
CA TRP A 184 -16.65 9.21 2.79
C TRP A 184 -17.54 8.21 2.06
N GLN A 185 -18.62 8.67 1.41
CA GLN A 185 -19.51 7.81 0.63
C GLN A 185 -18.77 7.18 -0.56
N SER A 186 -17.93 7.94 -1.26
CA SER A 186 -17.11 7.41 -2.36
C SER A 186 -16.14 6.33 -1.87
N MET A 187 -15.43 6.60 -0.77
CA MET A 187 -14.49 5.65 -0.17
C MET A 187 -15.20 4.38 0.31
N PHE A 188 -16.32 4.49 1.05
CA PHE A 188 -17.08 3.33 1.53
C PHE A 188 -17.75 2.55 0.41
N THR A 189 -18.14 3.21 -0.70
CA THR A 189 -18.63 2.52 -1.90
C THR A 189 -17.53 1.65 -2.50
N SER A 190 -16.33 2.20 -2.68
CA SER A 190 -15.17 1.45 -3.19
C SER A 190 -14.78 0.31 -2.23
N LEU A 191 -14.72 0.59 -0.93
CA LEU A 191 -14.40 -0.40 0.10
C LEU A 191 -15.42 -1.54 0.12
N SER A 192 -16.72 -1.23 0.09
CA SER A 192 -17.79 -2.23 0.06
C SER A 192 -17.68 -3.12 -1.17
N GLN A 193 -17.46 -2.54 -2.35
CA GLN A 193 -17.27 -3.31 -3.57
C GLN A 193 -16.06 -4.25 -3.45
N LYS A 194 -14.90 -3.73 -3.02
CA LYS A 194 -13.67 -4.51 -2.86
C LYS A 194 -13.82 -5.64 -1.83
N VAL A 195 -14.48 -5.39 -0.70
CA VAL A 195 -14.77 -6.42 0.32
C VAL A 195 -15.70 -7.49 -0.25
N GLY A 196 -16.75 -7.09 -0.96
CA GLY A 196 -17.67 -8.01 -1.63
C GLY A 196 -16.97 -8.90 -2.66
N ASP A 197 -16.16 -8.30 -3.54
CA ASP A 197 -15.38 -9.01 -4.55
C ASP A 197 -14.38 -9.98 -3.88
N TYR A 198 -13.75 -9.58 -2.78
CA TYR A 198 -12.83 -10.44 -2.03
C TYR A 198 -13.57 -11.66 -1.44
N LEU A 199 -14.72 -11.45 -0.78
CA LEU A 199 -15.55 -12.53 -0.22
C LEU A 199 -16.00 -13.52 -1.29
N LEU A 200 -16.47 -13.02 -2.44
CA LEU A 200 -16.95 -13.85 -3.54
C LEU A 200 -15.83 -14.62 -4.23
N THR A 201 -14.70 -13.97 -4.50
CA THR A 201 -13.64 -14.57 -5.33
C THR A 201 -12.62 -15.38 -4.54
N LYS A 202 -12.36 -15.04 -3.27
CA LYS A 202 -11.33 -15.71 -2.44
C LYS A 202 -11.92 -16.72 -1.50
N TYR A 203 -13.01 -16.35 -0.85
CA TYR A 203 -13.67 -17.21 0.10
C TYR A 203 -14.80 -18.02 -0.51
N ASN A 204 -15.20 -17.71 -1.76
CA ASN A 204 -16.38 -18.30 -2.38
C ASN A 204 -17.59 -18.20 -1.44
N LEU A 205 -17.70 -17.06 -0.75
CA LEU A 205 -18.71 -16.78 0.25
C LEU A 205 -19.73 -15.79 -0.33
N PRO A 206 -20.88 -16.27 -0.83
CA PRO A 206 -21.95 -15.38 -1.24
C PRO A 206 -22.58 -14.73 0.00
N PHE A 207 -23.24 -13.60 -0.25
CA PHE A 207 -24.02 -12.85 0.73
C PHE A 207 -25.21 -12.20 0.02
N LYS A 208 -26.26 -11.82 0.77
CA LYS A 208 -27.49 -11.30 0.18
C LYS A 208 -27.31 -9.89 -0.38
N SER A 209 -26.68 -9.02 0.40
CA SER A 209 -26.29 -7.68 0.00
C SER A 209 -25.12 -7.19 0.86
N LEU A 210 -24.36 -6.21 0.38
CA LEU A 210 -23.32 -5.55 1.14
C LEU A 210 -23.48 -4.04 0.94
N SER A 211 -23.80 -3.33 2.01
CA SER A 211 -23.95 -1.88 2.05
C SER A 211 -23.04 -1.28 3.12
N TYR A 212 -23.13 0.04 3.33
CA TYR A 212 -22.48 0.74 4.41
C TYR A 212 -23.43 1.71 5.09
N GLU A 213 -23.14 2.02 6.36
CA GLU A 213 -23.86 3.02 7.16
C GLU A 213 -22.89 3.79 8.05
N PHE A 214 -23.25 5.04 8.37
CA PHE A 214 -22.50 5.92 9.28
C PHE A 214 -23.21 6.04 10.64
N LEU A 215 -22.49 6.49 11.66
CA LEU A 215 -23.00 6.53 13.03
C LEU A 215 -24.26 7.40 13.18
N ASP A 216 -24.31 8.54 12.49
CA ASP A 216 -25.48 9.43 12.53
C ASP A 216 -26.69 8.81 11.83
N SER A 217 -26.52 8.21 10.65
CA SER A 217 -27.58 7.47 9.97
C SER A 217 -28.13 6.33 10.83
N LEU A 218 -27.26 5.57 11.50
CA LEU A 218 -27.69 4.49 12.41
C LEU A 218 -28.50 5.02 13.58
N LYS A 219 -28.11 6.17 14.13
CA LYS A 219 -28.84 6.84 15.21
C LYS A 219 -30.21 7.34 14.74
N GLU A 220 -30.30 7.86 13.52
CA GLU A 220 -31.57 8.29 12.91
C GLU A 220 -32.51 7.11 12.66
N ILE A 221 -32.01 6.02 12.06
CA ILE A 221 -32.77 4.78 11.85
C ILE A 221 -33.32 4.28 13.18
N LYS A 222 -32.46 4.20 14.19
CA LYS A 222 -32.84 3.80 15.55
C LYS A 222 -33.97 4.67 16.11
N ASN A 223 -33.81 6.00 16.06
CA ASN A 223 -34.83 6.93 16.58
C ASN A 223 -36.16 6.82 15.83
N TYR A 224 -36.10 6.70 14.50
CA TYR A 224 -37.30 6.53 13.68
C TYR A 224 -38.06 5.25 14.04
N CYS A 225 -37.36 4.13 14.27
CA CYS A 225 -37.97 2.85 14.64
C CYS A 225 -38.55 2.86 16.07
N ILE A 226 -37.99 3.66 16.98
CA ILE A 226 -38.55 3.87 18.31
C ILE A 226 -39.89 4.62 18.21
N GLU A 227 -39.96 5.64 17.36
CA GLU A 227 -41.16 6.46 17.18
C GLU A 227 -42.23 5.77 16.32
N ASN A 228 -41.81 4.90 15.40
CA ASN A 228 -42.67 4.26 14.41
C ASN A 228 -42.43 2.75 14.47
N TYR A 229 -43.46 1.98 14.82
CA TYR A 229 -43.39 0.52 14.82
C TYR A 229 -42.91 0.01 13.45
N CYS A 230 -41.79 -0.72 13.45
CA CYS A 230 -41.15 -1.27 12.25
C CYS A 230 -41.16 -2.80 12.27
N GLU A 231 -41.38 -3.41 11.11
CA GLU A 231 -41.23 -4.85 10.90
C GLU A 231 -40.19 -5.12 9.80
N ASN A 232 -39.25 -6.02 10.10
CA ASN A 232 -38.26 -6.47 9.14
C ASN A 232 -37.78 -7.87 9.54
N ASN A 233 -37.93 -8.88 8.67
CA ASN A 233 -37.51 -10.26 8.96
C ASN A 233 -36.12 -10.61 8.40
N GLU A 234 -35.35 -9.60 7.99
CA GLU A 234 -34.01 -9.75 7.44
C GLU A 234 -32.96 -10.02 8.52
N THR A 235 -31.84 -10.62 8.09
CA THR A 235 -30.65 -10.81 8.93
C THR A 235 -29.54 -9.88 8.47
N PHE A 236 -28.90 -9.21 9.42
CA PHE A 236 -27.81 -8.27 9.20
C PHE A 236 -26.57 -8.65 9.98
N VAL A 237 -25.39 -8.38 9.41
CA VAL A 237 -24.10 -8.41 10.11
C VAL A 237 -23.44 -7.05 9.97
N GLY A 238 -23.25 -6.36 11.10
CA GLY A 238 -22.47 -5.14 11.18
C GLY A 238 -20.97 -5.44 11.21
N ILE A 239 -20.23 -4.82 10.30
CA ILE A 239 -18.78 -4.98 10.14
C ILE A 239 -18.13 -3.63 10.48
N PRO A 240 -17.48 -3.49 11.65
CA PRO A 240 -16.86 -2.22 12.03
C PRO A 240 -15.66 -1.87 11.16
N PHE A 241 -15.69 -0.70 10.53
CA PHE A 241 -14.53 -0.10 9.89
C PHE A 241 -14.01 1.07 10.74
N PHE A 242 -13.38 0.70 11.86
CA PHE A 242 -12.73 1.60 12.82
C PHE A 242 -11.28 1.14 13.04
N LEU A 243 -10.41 2.02 13.55
CA LEU A 243 -8.99 1.71 13.68
C LEU A 243 -8.73 0.65 14.77
N ALA A 244 -9.21 0.88 15.99
CA ALA A 244 -8.91 0.06 17.17
C ALA A 244 -10.13 -0.11 18.08
N PRO A 245 -10.16 -1.18 18.91
CA PRO A 245 -11.22 -1.39 19.90
C PRO A 245 -11.34 -0.21 20.86
N GLY A 246 -12.56 0.28 21.07
CA GLY A 246 -12.79 1.44 21.93
C GLY A 246 -14.27 1.69 22.20
N PHE A 247 -14.60 2.89 22.65
CA PHE A 247 -15.99 3.26 22.98
C PHE A 247 -16.97 2.99 21.82
N LEU A 248 -16.57 3.34 20.59
CA LEU A 248 -17.41 3.16 19.41
C LEU A 248 -17.74 1.69 19.15
N THR A 249 -16.74 0.81 19.16
CA THR A 249 -16.89 -0.61 18.81
C THR A 249 -17.42 -1.45 19.97
N ASN A 250 -17.10 -1.08 21.22
CA ASN A 250 -17.42 -1.90 22.39
C ASN A 250 -18.72 -1.48 23.07
N GLN A 251 -19.21 -0.27 22.81
CA GLN A 251 -20.39 0.28 23.49
C GLN A 251 -21.37 0.93 22.52
N LEU A 252 -20.95 1.93 21.75
CA LEU A 252 -21.89 2.75 20.97
C LEU A 252 -22.59 1.97 19.87
N VAL A 253 -21.82 1.34 18.97
CA VAL A 253 -22.37 0.59 17.83
C VAL A 253 -23.14 -0.66 18.30
N PRO A 254 -22.62 -1.49 19.23
CA PRO A 254 -23.41 -2.58 19.80
C PRO A 254 -24.69 -2.09 20.47
N GLY A 255 -24.65 -0.97 21.21
CA GLY A 255 -25.82 -0.37 21.84
C GLY A 255 -26.88 0.06 20.82
N TYR A 256 -26.47 0.68 19.71
CA TYR A 256 -27.39 0.98 18.61
C TYR A 256 -27.98 -0.29 18.02
N ALA A 257 -27.18 -1.33 17.78
CA ALA A 257 -27.67 -2.59 17.26
C ALA A 257 -28.69 -3.25 18.19
N ASP A 258 -28.46 -3.24 19.51
CA ASP A 258 -29.38 -3.81 20.50
C ASP A 258 -30.69 -3.00 20.60
N GLU A 259 -30.62 -1.68 20.63
CA GLU A 259 -31.81 -0.82 20.59
C GLU A 259 -32.61 -1.03 19.30
N ILE A 260 -31.95 -1.17 18.14
CA ILE A 260 -32.62 -1.46 16.86
C ILE A 260 -33.33 -2.82 16.90
N LYS A 261 -32.69 -3.87 17.46
CA LYS A 261 -33.33 -5.20 17.61
C LYS A 261 -34.59 -5.16 18.46
N GLU A 262 -34.62 -4.32 19.50
CA GLU A 262 -35.77 -4.18 20.39
C GLU A 262 -36.97 -3.51 19.70
N HIS A 263 -36.73 -2.64 18.71
CA HIS A 263 -37.76 -1.78 18.10
C HIS A 263 -38.15 -2.18 16.67
N ILE A 264 -37.39 -3.05 16.00
CA ILE A 264 -37.76 -3.62 14.70
C ILE A 264 -38.16 -5.08 14.87
N HIS A 265 -39.45 -5.37 14.78
CA HIS A 265 -39.97 -6.71 14.99
C HIS A 265 -39.53 -7.66 13.86
N GLY A 266 -38.93 -8.78 14.25
CA GLY A 266 -38.47 -9.85 13.34
C GLY A 266 -37.01 -9.77 12.91
N ILE A 267 -36.32 -8.65 13.20
CA ILE A 267 -34.97 -8.42 12.69
C ILE A 267 -33.96 -9.30 13.43
N LYS A 268 -32.92 -9.74 12.72
CA LYS A 268 -31.75 -10.35 13.35
C LYS A 268 -30.54 -9.50 13.03
N ILE A 269 -29.80 -9.07 14.06
CA ILE A 269 -28.56 -8.30 13.88
C ILE A 269 -27.44 -9.01 14.63
N PHE A 270 -26.36 -9.28 13.91
CA PHE A 270 -25.08 -9.74 14.45
C PHE A 270 -24.06 -8.62 14.27
N TYR A 271 -23.03 -8.61 15.10
CA TYR A 271 -21.98 -7.60 15.05
C TYR A 271 -20.62 -8.28 15.20
N ILE A 272 -19.70 -7.94 14.31
CA ILE A 272 -18.30 -8.32 14.42
C ILE A 272 -17.65 -7.34 15.40
N GLU A 273 -17.00 -7.85 16.46
CA GLU A 273 -16.44 -7.00 17.52
C GLU A 273 -15.09 -6.36 17.13
N ASP A 274 -14.27 -7.08 16.36
CA ASP A 274 -12.90 -6.65 16.06
C ASP A 274 -12.87 -5.61 14.92
N PRO A 275 -12.15 -4.46 15.06
CA PRO A 275 -12.24 -3.32 14.14
C PRO A 275 -11.17 -3.16 13.03
N LEU A 276 -9.88 -3.02 13.26
CA LEU A 276 -8.85 -3.21 12.21
C LEU A 276 -7.61 -3.75 12.92
N LEU A 277 -7.18 -3.02 13.93
CA LEU A 277 -6.32 -3.53 14.98
C LEU A 277 -7.07 -4.58 15.82
N PRO A 278 -6.36 -5.62 16.33
CA PRO A 278 -4.91 -5.80 16.33
C PRO A 278 -4.35 -6.56 15.10
N SER A 279 -5.02 -6.51 13.94
CA SER A 279 -4.51 -7.22 12.77
C SER A 279 -3.12 -6.71 12.36
N LYS A 280 -2.17 -7.65 12.20
CA LYS A 280 -0.82 -7.38 11.66
C LYS A 280 -0.83 -6.72 10.27
N TYR A 281 -1.95 -6.81 9.54
CA TYR A 281 -2.07 -6.17 8.23
C TYR A 281 -2.12 -4.65 8.34
N VAL A 282 -2.40 -4.08 9.52
CA VAL A 282 -2.31 -2.63 9.74
C VAL A 282 -0.86 -2.14 9.63
N SER A 283 0.12 -2.88 10.18
CA SER A 283 1.54 -2.52 9.97
C SER A 283 1.91 -2.58 8.49
N LYS A 284 1.37 -3.56 7.76
CA LYS A 284 1.55 -3.67 6.30
C LYS A 284 0.90 -2.52 5.52
N ILE A 285 -0.23 -1.98 5.97
CA ILE A 285 -0.82 -0.74 5.39
C ILE A 285 0.14 0.43 5.57
N ILE A 286 0.70 0.60 6.77
CA ILE A 286 1.63 1.71 7.04
C ILE A 286 2.87 1.57 6.15
N GLU A 287 3.48 0.38 6.10
CA GLU A 287 4.63 0.10 5.25
C GLU A 287 4.36 0.41 3.77
N THR A 288 3.22 -0.03 3.22
CA THR A 288 2.90 0.17 1.80
C THR A 288 2.55 1.62 1.48
N ARG A 289 1.80 2.32 2.34
CA ARG A 289 1.52 3.75 2.18
C ARG A 289 2.79 4.60 2.16
N ILE A 290 3.78 4.24 2.96
CA ILE A 290 5.08 4.92 2.95
C ILE A 290 5.86 4.52 1.68
N ALA A 291 5.87 3.24 1.31
CA ALA A 291 6.56 2.77 0.10
C ALA A 291 6.00 3.37 -1.21
N GLU A 292 4.72 3.75 -1.25
CA GLU A 292 4.08 4.48 -2.37
C GLU A 292 4.77 5.83 -2.63
N THR A 293 5.25 6.54 -1.59
CA THR A 293 6.00 7.80 -1.77
C THR A 293 7.39 7.61 -2.39
N ILE A 294 7.95 6.40 -2.26
CA ILE A 294 9.26 6.02 -2.79
C ILE A 294 9.11 5.46 -4.21
N THR A 295 8.01 4.74 -4.45
CA THR A 295 7.68 4.10 -5.71
C THR A 295 6.40 4.75 -6.27
N PRO A 296 6.51 5.94 -6.87
CA PRO A 296 5.36 6.75 -7.26
C PRO A 296 4.48 6.06 -8.29
N ASP A 297 3.23 6.49 -8.38
CA ASP A 297 2.27 5.88 -9.29
C ASP A 297 2.67 6.05 -10.75
N ILE A 298 2.37 5.05 -11.57
CA ILE A 298 2.60 5.14 -13.01
C ILE A 298 1.37 5.78 -13.64
N VAL A 299 1.59 6.87 -14.36
CA VAL A 299 0.55 7.57 -15.10
C VAL A 299 0.66 7.20 -16.58
N ILE A 300 -0.45 6.75 -17.18
CA ILE A 300 -0.57 6.46 -18.62
C ILE A 300 -1.89 7.00 -19.16
N TYR A 301 -1.98 7.19 -20.48
CA TYR A 301 -3.27 7.29 -21.16
C TYR A 301 -3.76 5.90 -21.56
N GLU A 302 -5.03 5.63 -21.34
CA GLU A 302 -5.73 4.45 -21.85
C GLU A 302 -7.04 4.91 -22.50
N ASN A 303 -7.22 4.63 -23.78
CA ASN A 303 -8.36 5.11 -24.58
C ASN A 303 -8.60 6.63 -24.44
N GLY A 304 -7.53 7.42 -24.35
CA GLY A 304 -7.58 8.88 -24.20
C GLY A 304 -7.95 9.37 -22.80
N GLN A 305 -8.11 8.49 -21.82
CA GLN A 305 -8.30 8.85 -20.41
C GLN A 305 -7.01 8.67 -19.64
N LEU A 306 -6.69 9.65 -18.78
CA LEU A 306 -5.58 9.53 -17.86
C LEU A 306 -5.89 8.46 -16.80
N LYS A 307 -4.96 7.52 -16.61
CA LYS A 307 -5.04 6.46 -15.60
C LYS A 307 -3.80 6.54 -14.73
N GLU A 308 -4.02 6.56 -13.42
CA GLU A 308 -2.98 6.44 -12.41
C GLU A 308 -3.01 5.02 -11.86
N ILE A 309 -1.86 4.36 -11.88
CA ILE A 309 -1.70 2.97 -11.47
C ILE A 309 -0.79 2.93 -10.25
N ASN A 310 -1.39 2.71 -9.08
CA ASN A 310 -0.65 2.57 -7.84
C ASN A 310 0.20 1.31 -7.84
N THR A 311 1.52 1.47 -7.92
CA THR A 311 2.44 0.36 -8.16
C THR A 311 2.48 -0.63 -7.01
N ILE A 312 2.39 -0.14 -5.78
CA ILE A 312 2.46 -0.94 -4.56
C ILE A 312 1.15 -1.68 -4.34
N GLU A 313 0.01 -1.00 -4.34
CA GLU A 313 -1.32 -1.63 -4.19
C GLU A 313 -1.57 -2.68 -5.29
N ASN A 314 -1.24 -2.36 -6.55
CA ASN A 314 -1.40 -3.30 -7.66
C ASN A 314 -0.40 -4.47 -7.64
N SER A 315 0.61 -4.41 -6.77
CA SER A 315 1.51 -5.53 -6.50
C SER A 315 1.01 -6.44 -5.37
N ILE A 316 -0.05 -6.11 -4.63
CA ILE A 316 -0.56 -6.97 -3.56
C ILE A 316 -1.34 -8.13 -4.17
N GLU A 317 -0.86 -9.37 -3.96
CA GLU A 317 -1.58 -10.57 -4.36
C GLU A 317 -2.74 -10.85 -3.41
N ASP A 318 -3.72 -11.57 -3.95
CA ASP A 318 -4.86 -12.12 -3.22
C ASP A 318 -4.48 -12.98 -2.01
N ASN A 319 -3.30 -13.62 -2.07
CA ASN A 319 -2.74 -14.45 -1.00
C ASN A 319 -1.93 -13.67 0.04
N GLU A 320 -2.24 -12.38 0.18
CA GLU A 320 -1.88 -11.58 1.36
C GLU A 320 -0.38 -11.19 1.38
N LYS A 321 0.25 -11.16 0.20
CA LYS A 321 1.67 -10.85 0.03
C LYS A 321 1.87 -9.98 -1.20
N ILE A 322 2.92 -9.17 -1.16
CA ILE A 322 3.32 -8.38 -2.31
C ILE A 322 3.94 -9.32 -3.35
N CYS A 323 3.33 -9.43 -4.53
CA CYS A 323 3.86 -10.12 -5.69
C CYS A 323 5.21 -9.52 -6.09
N LEU A 324 6.31 -10.21 -5.77
CA LEU A 324 7.63 -9.73 -6.16
C LEU A 324 7.76 -9.62 -7.69
N CYS A 325 7.13 -10.53 -8.43
CA CYS A 325 7.13 -10.52 -9.88
C CYS A 325 6.43 -9.29 -10.48
N ALA A 326 5.28 -8.89 -9.91
CA ALA A 326 4.57 -7.69 -10.33
C ALA A 326 5.34 -6.43 -9.92
N LEU A 327 5.87 -6.39 -8.69
CA LEU A 327 6.65 -5.24 -8.20
C LEU A 327 7.91 -5.00 -9.06
N PHE A 328 8.61 -6.06 -9.46
CA PHE A 328 9.71 -5.94 -10.43
C PHE A 328 9.24 -5.40 -11.77
N ALA A 329 8.09 -5.86 -12.29
CA ALA A 329 7.54 -5.39 -13.56
C ALA A 329 7.20 -3.89 -13.51
N TYR A 330 6.51 -3.44 -12.46
CA TYR A 330 6.18 -2.04 -12.24
C TYR A 330 7.44 -1.17 -12.12
N LYS A 331 8.43 -1.59 -11.31
CA LYS A 331 9.69 -0.87 -11.17
C LYS A 331 10.53 -0.85 -12.45
N ALA A 332 10.54 -1.94 -13.22
CA ALA A 332 11.20 -1.96 -14.52
C ALA A 332 10.55 -0.99 -15.51
N PHE A 333 9.21 -0.91 -15.49
CA PHE A 333 8.47 0.02 -16.33
C PHE A 333 8.71 1.48 -15.91
N GLN A 334 8.69 1.79 -14.62
CA GLN A 334 9.05 3.12 -14.12
C GLN A 334 10.45 3.54 -14.57
N LEU A 335 11.45 2.65 -14.44
CA LEU A 335 12.78 2.95 -14.92
C LEU A 335 12.78 3.20 -16.43
N ALA A 336 12.04 2.42 -17.22
CA ALA A 336 11.91 2.66 -18.65
C ALA A 336 11.30 4.03 -18.97
N LEU A 337 10.29 4.49 -18.23
CA LEU A 337 9.73 5.84 -18.38
C LEU A 337 10.76 6.92 -18.02
N ASN A 338 11.46 6.76 -16.89
CA ASN A 338 12.51 7.70 -16.47
C ASN A 338 13.59 7.87 -17.55
N GLN A 339 13.96 6.79 -18.23
CA GLN A 339 14.96 6.81 -19.31
C GLN A 339 14.40 7.34 -20.64
N ALA A 340 13.09 7.26 -20.85
CA ALA A 340 12.41 7.76 -22.04
C ALA A 340 12.16 9.28 -21.99
N GLY A 341 12.21 9.89 -20.81
CA GLY A 341 12.12 11.33 -20.59
C GLY A 341 10.74 11.78 -20.08
N ASP A 342 10.51 13.09 -20.09
CA ASP A 342 9.28 13.69 -19.55
C ASP A 342 8.12 13.59 -20.56
N TYR A 343 7.37 12.48 -20.50
CA TYR A 343 6.14 12.26 -21.25
C TYR A 343 5.26 11.22 -20.55
N ILE A 344 3.96 11.24 -20.83
CA ILE A 344 3.00 10.24 -20.36
C ILE A 344 2.64 9.35 -21.56
N PRO A 345 2.94 8.04 -21.54
CA PRO A 345 2.69 7.16 -22.67
C PRO A 345 1.20 6.86 -22.87
N ASN A 346 0.80 6.60 -24.11
CA ASN A 346 -0.45 5.90 -24.38
C ASN A 346 -0.21 4.40 -24.29
N LYS A 347 -1.05 3.69 -23.54
CA LYS A 347 -1.02 2.23 -23.43
C LYS A 347 -1.01 1.53 -24.79
N GLU A 348 -1.73 2.10 -25.75
CA GLU A 348 -1.90 1.59 -27.11
C GLU A 348 -0.61 1.65 -27.94
N ASP A 349 0.32 2.54 -27.58
CA ASP A 349 1.62 2.71 -28.26
C ASP A 349 2.70 1.78 -27.68
N LEU A 350 2.36 0.98 -26.65
CA LEU A 350 3.31 0.18 -25.90
C LEU A 350 3.17 -1.32 -26.19
N GLU A 351 4.32 -1.94 -26.45
CA GLU A 351 4.48 -3.39 -26.54
C GLU A 351 5.54 -3.86 -25.55
N VAL A 352 5.22 -4.87 -24.76
CA VAL A 352 6.11 -5.48 -23.78
C VAL A 352 6.35 -6.94 -24.12
N PHE A 353 7.62 -7.34 -24.08
CA PHE A 353 8.05 -8.73 -24.01
C PHE A 353 8.80 -8.97 -22.70
N THR A 354 8.57 -10.11 -22.06
CA THR A 354 9.33 -10.54 -20.88
C THR A 354 9.66 -12.03 -20.92
N GLU A 355 10.86 -12.42 -20.48
CA GLU A 355 11.20 -13.84 -20.32
C GLU A 355 10.53 -14.47 -19.08
N GLN A 356 9.95 -13.64 -18.21
CA GLN A 356 9.31 -14.07 -16.99
C GLN A 356 7.89 -14.56 -17.30
N THR A 357 7.61 -15.84 -17.04
CA THR A 357 6.33 -16.50 -17.36
C THR A 357 5.34 -16.56 -16.19
N THR A 358 5.54 -15.72 -15.17
CA THR A 358 4.63 -15.67 -14.00
C THR A 358 3.38 -14.84 -14.28
N HIS A 359 2.27 -15.25 -13.66
CA HIS A 359 0.98 -14.55 -13.75
C HIS A 359 1.07 -13.08 -13.35
N GLY A 360 1.67 -12.77 -12.19
CA GLY A 360 1.74 -11.39 -11.69
C GLY A 360 2.53 -10.43 -12.60
N THR A 361 3.57 -10.91 -13.29
CA THR A 361 4.27 -10.09 -14.29
C THR A 361 3.39 -9.79 -15.49
N ARG A 362 2.65 -10.80 -15.97
CA ARG A 362 1.73 -10.64 -17.09
C ARG A 362 0.65 -9.61 -16.78
N GLU A 363 -0.04 -9.78 -15.66
CA GLU A 363 -1.11 -8.87 -15.23
C GLU A 363 -0.62 -7.44 -15.03
N ALA A 364 0.58 -7.28 -14.45
CA ALA A 364 1.19 -5.97 -14.28
C ALA A 364 1.41 -5.28 -15.63
N PHE A 365 1.98 -5.97 -16.62
CA PHE A 365 2.20 -5.38 -17.95
C PHE A 365 0.92 -5.24 -18.77
N GLU A 366 -0.08 -6.11 -18.63
CA GLU A 366 -1.38 -5.98 -19.31
C GLU A 366 -2.15 -4.74 -18.84
N LYS A 367 -1.88 -4.26 -17.63
CA LYS A 367 -2.36 -2.96 -17.16
C LYS A 367 -1.64 -1.79 -17.86
N LEU A 368 -0.36 -1.95 -18.18
CA LEU A 368 0.53 -0.88 -18.66
C LEU A 368 0.68 -0.77 -20.18
N ALA A 369 0.49 -1.87 -20.91
CA ALA A 369 0.76 -1.95 -22.35
C ALA A 369 -0.34 -2.73 -23.09
N ALA A 370 -0.60 -2.35 -24.34
CA ALA A 370 -1.64 -2.99 -25.15
C ALA A 370 -1.24 -4.37 -25.69
N THR A 371 0.06 -4.58 -25.95
CA THR A 371 0.57 -5.88 -26.40
C THR A 371 1.57 -6.42 -25.39
N VAL A 372 1.26 -7.57 -24.79
CA VAL A 372 2.15 -8.24 -23.83
C VAL A 372 2.43 -9.66 -24.33
N SER A 373 3.70 -10.04 -24.34
CA SER A 373 4.14 -11.39 -24.68
C SER A 373 5.15 -11.89 -23.64
N GLN A 374 5.14 -13.21 -23.41
CA GLN A 374 6.03 -13.85 -22.45
C GLN A 374 6.89 -14.91 -23.14
N GLY A 375 8.01 -15.26 -22.51
CA GLY A 375 8.78 -16.45 -22.85
C GLY A 375 7.98 -17.74 -22.66
N SER A 376 8.63 -18.89 -22.87
CA SER A 376 7.99 -20.21 -22.80
C SER A 376 8.48 -21.09 -21.65
N GLN A 377 9.40 -20.58 -20.82
CA GLN A 377 9.96 -21.33 -19.69
C GLN A 377 8.89 -21.65 -18.65
N ASP A 378 8.94 -22.86 -18.09
CA ASP A 378 8.06 -23.23 -16.99
C ASP A 378 8.29 -22.31 -15.77
N PRO A 379 7.24 -21.62 -15.26
CA PRO A 379 7.36 -20.64 -14.18
C PRO A 379 7.85 -21.23 -12.86
N ARG A 380 7.92 -22.56 -12.70
CA ARG A 380 8.50 -23.24 -11.53
C ARG A 380 10.03 -23.22 -11.53
N TYR A 381 10.66 -23.10 -12.69
CA TYR A 381 12.12 -23.22 -12.87
C TYR A 381 12.80 -21.91 -13.25
N LEU A 382 12.24 -20.76 -12.85
CA LEU A 382 12.83 -19.46 -13.17
C LEU A 382 14.16 -19.22 -12.45
N ASN A 383 15.03 -18.43 -13.07
CA ASN A 383 16.29 -17.92 -12.54
C ASN A 383 16.41 -16.40 -12.79
N ALA A 384 17.56 -15.80 -12.46
CA ALA A 384 17.78 -14.35 -12.59
C ALA A 384 17.64 -13.85 -14.04
N ASP A 385 18.08 -14.63 -15.03
CA ASP A 385 18.05 -14.25 -16.45
C ASP A 385 16.61 -14.12 -16.98
N ASN A 386 15.62 -14.73 -16.30
CA ASN A 386 14.22 -14.59 -16.65
C ASN A 386 13.64 -13.23 -16.27
N TYR A 387 14.26 -12.48 -15.36
CA TYR A 387 13.82 -11.13 -14.99
C TYR A 387 14.36 -10.12 -16.01
N TYR A 388 13.94 -10.33 -17.25
CA TYR A 388 14.30 -9.60 -18.45
C TYR A 388 13.03 -9.01 -19.06
N TYR A 389 13.09 -7.74 -19.43
CA TYR A 389 11.96 -6.96 -19.91
C TYR A 389 12.39 -6.17 -21.14
N LYS A 390 11.54 -6.13 -22.15
CA LYS A 390 11.73 -5.35 -23.37
C LYS A 390 10.47 -4.55 -23.62
N ILE A 391 10.58 -3.24 -23.46
CA ILE A 391 9.49 -2.29 -23.61
C ILE A 391 9.76 -1.51 -24.89
N LYS A 392 8.84 -1.62 -25.84
CA LYS A 392 8.84 -0.84 -27.07
C LYS A 392 7.80 0.25 -26.94
N ASP A 393 8.22 1.47 -27.23
CA ASP A 393 7.34 2.62 -27.39
C ASP A 393 7.37 3.04 -28.87
N TYR A 394 6.24 2.85 -29.55
CA TYR A 394 6.09 3.18 -30.96
C TYR A 394 5.94 4.68 -31.21
N HIS A 395 5.48 5.45 -30.23
CA HIS A 395 5.41 6.91 -30.30
C HIS A 395 6.82 7.50 -30.30
N LEU A 396 7.65 7.07 -29.36
CA LEU A 396 9.04 7.52 -29.23
C LEU A 396 10.00 6.86 -30.23
N ARG A 397 9.57 5.79 -30.91
CA ARG A 397 10.43 4.94 -31.77
C ARG A 397 11.62 4.36 -31.01
N LYS A 398 11.43 4.08 -29.71
CA LYS A 398 12.48 3.60 -28.80
C LYS A 398 12.13 2.24 -28.21
N LYS A 399 13.15 1.43 -28.03
CA LYS A 399 13.10 0.17 -27.29
C LYS A 399 14.03 0.27 -26.09
N ILE A 400 13.48 0.08 -24.91
CA ILE A 400 14.23 -0.06 -23.66
C ILE A 400 14.24 -1.53 -23.27
N THR A 401 15.44 -2.07 -23.07
CA THR A 401 15.65 -3.45 -22.61
C THR A 401 16.23 -3.38 -21.20
N LEU A 402 15.63 -4.08 -20.24
CA LEU A 402 16.03 -4.07 -18.83
C LEU A 402 16.20 -5.50 -18.32
N TRP A 403 17.13 -5.70 -17.40
CA TRP A 403 17.26 -6.96 -16.66
C TRP A 403 17.70 -6.72 -15.23
N VAL A 404 17.17 -7.51 -14.30
CA VAL A 404 17.51 -7.40 -12.88
C VAL A 404 18.97 -7.80 -12.69
N LYS A 405 19.70 -7.00 -11.91
CA LYS A 405 21.08 -7.29 -11.51
C LYS A 405 21.13 -8.58 -10.67
N PRO A 406 21.96 -9.58 -10.99
CA PRO A 406 21.94 -10.87 -10.30
C PRO A 406 22.15 -10.79 -8.78
N GLN A 407 22.93 -9.81 -8.31
CA GLN A 407 23.20 -9.58 -6.88
C GLN A 407 21.97 -9.14 -6.06
N ILE A 408 20.88 -8.76 -6.71
CA ILE A 408 19.62 -8.41 -6.04
C ILE A 408 18.96 -9.68 -5.46
N PHE A 409 19.17 -10.84 -6.08
CA PHE A 409 18.59 -12.08 -5.58
C PHE A 409 19.47 -12.66 -4.47
N PRO A 410 18.91 -12.97 -3.28
CA PRO A 410 19.65 -13.65 -2.23
C PRO A 410 20.25 -14.98 -2.70
N GLN A 411 21.40 -15.35 -2.15
CA GLN A 411 22.05 -16.63 -2.50
C GLN A 411 21.11 -17.82 -2.23
N GLY A 412 20.98 -18.72 -3.20
CA GLY A 412 20.11 -19.90 -3.11
C GLY A 412 18.60 -19.62 -3.28
N PHE A 413 18.21 -18.37 -3.57
CA PHE A 413 16.80 -17.98 -3.73
C PHE A 413 16.07 -18.83 -4.78
N PHE A 414 16.65 -18.99 -5.97
CA PHE A 414 16.02 -19.72 -7.07
C PHE A 414 15.97 -21.23 -6.83
N ASP A 415 17.01 -21.82 -6.24
CA ASP A 415 17.02 -23.25 -5.90
C ASP A 415 15.89 -23.59 -4.92
N LEU A 416 15.75 -22.79 -3.86
CA LEU A 416 14.66 -22.94 -2.89
C LEU A 416 13.29 -22.63 -3.51
N ARG A 417 13.19 -21.58 -4.34
CA ARG A 417 11.96 -21.26 -5.06
C ARG A 417 11.49 -22.43 -5.91
N THR A 418 12.39 -23.06 -6.66
CA THR A 418 12.05 -24.22 -7.50
C THR A 418 11.52 -25.36 -6.64
N LYS A 419 12.23 -25.77 -5.58
CA LYS A 419 11.76 -26.82 -4.67
C LYS A 419 10.38 -26.51 -4.08
N VAL A 420 10.12 -25.27 -3.68
CA VAL A 420 8.81 -24.86 -3.15
C VAL A 420 7.73 -24.93 -4.22
N LYS A 421 8.02 -24.49 -5.45
CA LYS A 421 7.05 -24.47 -6.55
C LYS A 421 6.82 -25.85 -7.20
N THR A 422 7.75 -26.79 -7.05
CA THR A 422 7.60 -28.20 -7.47
C THR A 422 6.98 -29.07 -6.39
N GLY A 423 6.91 -28.61 -5.13
CA GLY A 423 6.41 -29.38 -3.99
C GLY A 423 7.45 -30.33 -3.38
N GLU A 424 8.73 -30.14 -3.70
CA GLU A 424 9.85 -30.97 -3.25
C GLU A 424 10.53 -30.42 -1.99
N ALA A 425 10.21 -29.18 -1.59
CA ALA A 425 10.80 -28.53 -0.42
C ALA A 425 10.34 -29.17 0.90
N THR A 426 11.29 -29.35 1.81
CA THR A 426 11.02 -29.66 3.23
C THR A 426 10.40 -28.45 3.95
N SER A 427 9.79 -28.69 5.11
CA SER A 427 9.23 -27.59 5.93
C SER A 427 10.28 -26.56 6.34
N GLU A 428 11.54 -26.97 6.52
CA GLU A 428 12.65 -26.06 6.84
C GLU A 428 13.05 -25.22 5.62
N GLU A 429 13.14 -25.83 4.44
CA GLU A 429 13.40 -25.11 3.19
C GLU A 429 12.27 -24.12 2.84
N ILE A 430 11.01 -24.45 3.16
CA ILE A 430 9.89 -23.51 3.02
C ILE A 430 10.08 -22.28 3.90
N LYS A 431 10.49 -22.45 5.16
CA LYS A 431 10.77 -21.33 6.07
C LYS A 431 11.95 -20.49 5.61
N GLN A 432 13.03 -21.14 5.18
CA GLN A 432 14.20 -20.44 4.62
C GLN A 432 13.83 -19.66 3.36
N PHE A 433 13.05 -20.25 2.45
CA PHE A 433 12.55 -19.55 1.27
C PHE A 433 11.70 -18.34 1.65
N GLN A 434 10.84 -18.45 2.67
CA GLN A 434 10.05 -17.32 3.16
C GLN A 434 10.94 -16.19 3.69
N GLN A 435 12.01 -16.50 4.43
CA GLN A 435 12.97 -15.49 4.90
C GLN A 435 13.69 -14.79 3.74
N LEU A 436 14.21 -15.56 2.76
CA LEU A 436 14.86 -14.97 1.59
C LEU A 436 13.88 -14.11 0.77
N ARG A 437 12.64 -14.57 0.66
CA ARG A 437 11.58 -13.83 -0.03
C ARG A 437 11.23 -12.54 0.70
N SER A 438 11.15 -12.54 2.03
CA SER A 438 10.93 -11.32 2.83
C SER A 438 12.10 -10.35 2.69
N SER A 439 13.34 -10.84 2.71
CA SER A 439 14.53 -10.01 2.48
C SER A 439 14.51 -9.36 1.09
N LEU A 440 14.12 -10.09 0.05
CA LEU A 440 13.99 -9.55 -1.30
C LEU A 440 12.84 -8.54 -1.40
N GLN A 441 11.70 -8.81 -0.74
CA GLN A 441 10.57 -7.87 -0.68
C GLN A 441 11.00 -6.54 -0.05
N TYR A 442 11.67 -6.61 1.10
CA TYR A 442 12.18 -5.46 1.82
C TYR A 442 13.12 -4.62 0.93
N GLN A 443 14.07 -5.27 0.27
CA GLN A 443 14.97 -4.59 -0.65
C GLN A 443 14.22 -3.90 -1.80
N LEU A 444 13.16 -4.51 -2.33
CA LEU A 444 12.39 -3.93 -3.44
C LEU A 444 11.50 -2.77 -3.01
N LEU A 445 10.78 -2.90 -1.90
CA LEU A 445 9.90 -1.85 -1.39
C LEU A 445 10.65 -0.54 -1.14
N TRP A 446 11.84 -0.66 -0.56
CA TRP A 446 12.64 0.48 -0.12
C TRP A 446 13.70 0.93 -1.15
N ALA A 447 13.68 0.39 -2.37
CA ALA A 447 14.61 0.78 -3.43
C ALA A 447 14.20 2.12 -4.08
N TRP A 448 14.94 3.18 -3.72
CA TRP A 448 14.78 4.54 -4.27
C TRP A 448 15.40 4.70 -5.65
N ASP A 449 16.62 4.18 -5.81
CA ASP A 449 17.33 4.20 -7.08
C ASP A 449 17.01 2.94 -7.87
N LEU A 450 16.17 3.06 -8.88
CA LEU A 450 15.81 1.93 -9.75
C LEU A 450 17.01 1.42 -10.56
N GLU A 451 18.00 2.27 -10.86
CA GLU A 451 19.24 1.82 -11.50
C GLU A 451 20.07 0.94 -10.56
N SER A 452 19.86 1.00 -9.24
CA SER A 452 20.48 0.04 -8.31
C SER A 452 19.96 -1.39 -8.52
N LEU A 453 18.73 -1.55 -9.02
CA LEU A 453 18.06 -2.84 -9.23
C LEU A 453 18.30 -3.43 -10.62
N PHE A 454 18.34 -2.59 -11.65
CA PHE A 454 18.36 -3.04 -13.05
C PHE A 454 19.61 -2.58 -13.78
N ASN A 455 20.02 -3.36 -14.78
CA ASN A 455 20.78 -2.84 -15.91
C ASN A 455 19.79 -2.54 -17.04
N PHE A 456 20.14 -1.64 -17.95
CA PHE A 456 19.30 -1.32 -19.10
C PHE A 456 20.11 -0.92 -20.33
N GLU A 457 19.49 -1.08 -21.50
CA GLU A 457 19.98 -0.61 -22.80
C GLU A 457 18.84 0.04 -23.57
N ILE A 458 19.15 1.14 -24.28
CA ILE A 458 18.20 1.87 -25.11
C ILE A 458 18.65 1.77 -26.57
N SER A 459 17.74 1.41 -27.47
CA SER A 459 17.97 1.41 -28.92
C SER A 459 16.76 1.96 -29.67
N ASP A 460 16.95 2.28 -30.95
CA ASP A 460 15.84 2.61 -31.85
C ASP A 460 15.05 1.35 -32.27
N ILE A 461 13.79 1.55 -32.71
CA ILE A 461 12.89 0.53 -33.31
C ILE A 461 12.83 0.63 -34.83
#